data_AF-A0A1H6HMQ8-F1
#
_entry.id   AF-A0A1H6HMQ8-F1
#
_cell.length_a   1.000
_cell.length_b   1.000
_cell.length_c   1.000
_cell.angle_alpha   90.00
_cell.angle_beta   90.00
_cell.angle_gamma   90.00
#
_symmetry.space_group_name_H-M   'P 1'
#
loop_
_entity.id
_entity.type
_entity.pdbx_description
1 polymer ?
#
loop_
_entity_poly.entity_id
_entity_poly.type
_entity_poly.pdbx_seq_one_letter_code
_entity_poly.pdbx_strand_id
1 'polypeptide(L)'
;MIRRILHLLFLPCSEATLLMEKRNAQSISPKENRMLSMHLMICKWCRMYNEKLALLDKVFKKKFSEEKTEINESEIQDFKNKMIDKLNF
;
A
#
# COMPACT_ATOMS: atom_id res chain seq x y z
N MET A 1 8.77 26.86 -21.49
CA MET A 1 8.85 25.47 -22.02
C MET A 1 9.90 24.60 -21.31
N ILE A 2 11.08 25.13 -20.95
CA ILE A 2 12.15 24.38 -20.24
C ILE A 2 11.68 23.74 -18.91
N ARG A 3 10.85 24.44 -18.11
CA ARG A 3 10.26 23.89 -16.87
C ARG A 3 9.36 22.66 -17.10
N ARG A 4 8.68 22.58 -18.25
CA ARG A 4 7.81 21.43 -18.61
C ARG A 4 8.62 20.19 -18.95
N ILE A 5 9.79 20.36 -19.58
CA ILE A 5 10.69 19.26 -19.97
C ILE A 5 11.47 18.74 -18.76
N LEU A 6 11.83 19.61 -17.81
CA LEU A 6 12.42 19.22 -16.54
C LEU A 6 11.52 18.24 -15.78
N HIS A 7 10.20 18.45 -15.72
CA HIS A 7 9.26 17.50 -15.10
C HIS A 7 9.03 16.21 -15.90
N LEU A 8 9.41 16.18 -17.19
CA LEU A 8 9.36 14.96 -18.02
C LEU A 8 10.64 14.10 -17.85
N LEU A 9 11.79 14.74 -17.61
CA LEU A 9 13.06 14.05 -17.33
C LEU A 9 13.24 13.73 -15.84
N PHE A 10 12.58 14.49 -14.97
CA PHE A 10 12.66 14.38 -13.52
C PHE A 10 11.33 13.84 -13.01
N LEU A 11 11.36 12.66 -12.37
CA LEU A 11 10.19 12.01 -11.75
C LEU A 11 9.29 13.04 -11.06
N PRO A 12 8.08 13.32 -11.58
CA PRO A 12 7.20 14.33 -10.99
C PRO A 12 6.72 13.87 -9.61
N CYS A 13 6.45 14.81 -8.71
CA CYS A 13 6.06 14.49 -7.32
C CYS A 13 4.80 13.61 -7.25
N SER A 14 3.83 13.81 -8.17
CA SER A 14 2.62 13.01 -8.29
C SER A 14 2.89 11.55 -8.68
N GLU A 15 3.96 11.31 -9.43
CA GLU A 15 4.39 9.95 -9.79
C GLU A 15 5.30 9.37 -8.72
N ALA A 16 6.07 10.21 -8.02
CA ALA A 16 6.83 9.79 -6.85
C ALA A 16 5.92 9.20 -5.77
N THR A 17 4.74 9.80 -5.51
CA THR A 17 3.76 9.25 -4.57
C THR A 17 3.25 7.89 -5.02
N LEU A 18 2.98 7.69 -6.32
CA LEU A 18 2.61 6.38 -6.86
C LEU A 18 3.72 5.34 -6.65
N LEU A 19 4.98 5.70 -6.93
CA LEU A 19 6.11 4.80 -6.69
C LEU A 19 6.30 4.50 -5.20
N MET A 20 5.99 5.43 -4.29
CA MET A 20 6.00 5.17 -2.84
C MET A 20 4.98 4.08 -2.46
N GLU A 21 3.76 4.14 -3.00
CA GLU A 21 2.76 3.09 -2.79
C GLU A 21 3.20 1.75 -3.36
N LYS A 22 3.76 1.72 -4.58
CA LYS A 22 4.33 0.49 -5.17
C LYS A 22 5.43 -0.08 -4.30
N ARG A 23 6.29 0.77 -3.73
CA ARG A 23 7.35 0.34 -2.79
C ARG A 23 6.74 -0.25 -1.53
N ASN A 24 5.70 0.37 -0.97
CA ASN A 24 5.02 -0.14 0.23
C ASN A 24 4.35 -1.50 -0.03
N ALA A 25 3.72 -1.65 -1.20
CA ALA A 25 3.09 -2.89 -1.66
C ALA A 25 4.10 -3.95 -2.18
N GLN A 26 5.41 -3.71 -2.06
CA GLN A 26 6.48 -4.59 -2.55
C GLN A 26 6.40 -4.92 -4.06
N SER A 27 5.73 -4.07 -4.85
CA SER A 27 5.50 -4.24 -6.29
C SER A 27 6.34 -3.28 -7.16
N ILE A 28 7.26 -2.54 -6.54
CA ILE A 28 8.16 -1.61 -7.24
C ILE A 28 9.30 -2.35 -7.94
N SER A 29 9.60 -1.98 -9.19
CA SER A 29 10.77 -2.50 -9.89
C SER A 29 12.07 -1.87 -9.36
N PRO A 30 13.24 -2.52 -9.54
CA PRO A 30 14.52 -1.96 -9.10
C PRO A 30 14.87 -0.61 -9.73
N LYS A 31 14.47 -0.39 -11.00
CA LYS A 31 14.68 0.87 -11.72
C LYS A 31 13.85 2.00 -11.09
N GLU A 32 12.55 1.78 -10.92
CA GLU A 32 11.64 2.72 -10.26
C GLU A 32 12.11 3.02 -8.84
N ASN A 33 12.57 2.00 -8.11
CA ASN A 33 13.06 2.14 -6.75
C ASN A 33 14.27 3.08 -6.66
N ARG A 34 15.25 2.94 -7.56
CA ARG A 34 16.40 3.84 -7.63
C ARG A 34 15.97 5.27 -7.98
N MET A 35 15.08 5.42 -8.96
CA MET A 35 14.58 6.73 -9.40
C MET A 35 13.84 7.46 -8.27
N LEU A 36 12.97 6.76 -7.55
CA LEU A 36 12.28 7.27 -6.38
C LEU A 36 13.26 7.66 -5.26
N SER A 37 14.28 6.83 -4.99
CA SER A 37 15.30 7.15 -3.98
C SER A 37 16.04 8.45 -4.30
N MET A 38 16.43 8.68 -5.56
CA MET A 38 17.04 9.95 -5.98
C MET A 38 16.07 11.12 -5.79
N HIS A 39 14.80 10.96 -6.14
CA HIS A 39 13.80 12.01 -5.96
C HIS A 39 13.63 12.40 -4.48
N LEU A 40 13.56 11.42 -3.57
CA LEU A 40 13.45 11.65 -2.12
C LEU A 40 14.67 12.35 -1.50
N MET A 41 15.85 12.24 -2.13
CA MET A 41 17.03 12.98 -1.71
C MET A 41 16.89 14.49 -1.97
N ILE A 42 16.16 14.87 -3.02
CA ILE A 42 16.09 16.24 -3.51
C ILE A 42 14.81 16.95 -3.07
N CYS A 43 13.66 16.26 -3.11
CA CYS A 43 12.36 16.83 -2.78
C CYS A 43 12.01 16.66 -1.30
N LYS A 44 12.12 17.74 -0.52
CA LYS A 44 11.78 17.78 0.91
C LYS A 44 10.33 17.35 1.18
N TRP A 45 9.37 17.81 0.38
CA TRP A 45 7.96 17.52 0.56
C TRP A 45 7.65 16.02 0.38
N CYS A 46 8.19 15.41 -0.67
CA CYS A 46 8.06 13.99 -0.92
C CYS A 46 8.74 13.15 0.17
N ARG A 47 9.88 13.61 0.73
CA ARG A 47 10.50 12.96 1.89
C ARG A 47 9.59 12.97 3.11
N MET A 48 9.05 14.13 3.47
CA MET A 48 8.12 14.26 4.60
C MET A 48 6.85 13.44 4.38
N TYR A 49 6.33 13.40 3.16
CA TYR A 49 5.18 12.57 2.80
C TYR A 49 5.50 11.07 2.97
N ASN A 50 6.66 10.61 2.47
CA ASN A 50 7.09 9.23 2.59
C ASN A 50 7.25 8.79 4.06
N GLU A 51 7.73 9.68 4.94
CA GLU A 51 7.78 9.42 6.38
C GLU A 51 6.38 9.27 7.00
N LYS A 52 5.44 10.18 6.65
CA LYS A 52 4.03 10.06 7.08
C LYS A 52 3.40 8.75 6.61
N LEU A 53 3.67 8.36 5.37
CA LEU A 53 3.17 7.10 4.80
C LEU A 53 3.69 5.89 5.59
N ALA A 54 4.99 5.87 5.91
CA ALA A 54 5.61 4.81 6.68
C ALA A 54 5.05 4.70 8.11
N LEU A 55 4.65 5.83 8.72
CA LEU A 55 3.97 5.81 10.02
C LEU A 55 2.57 5.18 9.90
N LEU A 56 1.78 5.58 8.91
CA LEU A 56 0.47 5.01 8.66
C LEU A 56 0.55 3.50 8.43
N ASP A 57 1.47 3.05 7.60
CA ASP A 57 1.66 1.63 7.30
C ASP A 57 2.02 0.82 8.55
N LYS A 58 2.86 1.35 9.44
CA LYS A 58 3.17 0.72 10.73
C LYS A 58 1.93 0.63 11.63
N VAL A 59 1.13 1.68 11.70
CA VAL A 59 -0.10 1.69 12.51
C VAL A 59 -1.10 0.66 11.98
N PHE A 60 -1.30 0.59 10.67
CA PHE A 60 -2.19 -0.39 10.06
C PHE A 60 -1.69 -1.82 10.25
N LYS A 61 -0.41 -2.11 9.99
CA LYS A 61 0.18 -3.43 10.24
C LYS A 61 -0.01 -3.88 11.69
N LYS A 62 0.20 -2.97 12.65
CA LYS A 62 -0.05 -3.25 14.06
C LYS A 62 -1.53 -3.60 14.31
N LYS A 63 -2.45 -2.79 13.81
CA LYS A 63 -3.90 -3.03 13.99
C LYS A 63 -4.36 -4.35 13.39
N PHE A 64 -3.98 -4.64 12.15
CA PHE A 64 -4.34 -5.90 11.49
C PHE A 64 -3.62 -7.11 12.09
N SER A 65 -2.48 -6.95 12.75
CA SER A 65 -1.83 -8.05 13.48
C SER A 65 -2.43 -8.32 14.86
N GLU A 66 -3.01 -7.29 15.49
CA GLU A 66 -3.72 -7.38 16.77
C GLU A 66 -5.14 -7.94 16.59
N GLU A 67 -5.80 -7.59 15.48
CA GLU A 67 -6.96 -8.32 14.97
C GLU A 67 -6.50 -9.66 14.39
N LYS A 68 -6.16 -10.62 15.25
CA LYS A 68 -6.37 -12.01 14.86
C LYS A 68 -7.84 -12.10 14.50
N THR A 69 -8.14 -12.14 13.22
CA THR A 69 -9.40 -12.69 12.74
C THR A 69 -9.38 -14.16 13.16
N GLU A 70 -9.71 -14.45 14.41
CA GLU A 70 -10.11 -15.77 14.85
C GLU A 70 -11.40 -16.03 14.08
N ILE A 71 -11.22 -16.57 12.87
CA ILE A 71 -12.32 -17.13 12.11
C ILE A 71 -12.84 -18.24 13.00
N ASN A 72 -13.99 -17.98 13.62
CA ASN A 72 -14.61 -18.97 14.47
C ASN A 72 -15.08 -20.13 13.58
N GLU A 73 -14.37 -21.26 13.62
CA GLU A 73 -14.74 -22.44 12.83
C GLU A 73 -16.17 -22.90 13.14
N SER A 74 -16.67 -22.64 14.36
CA SER A 74 -18.06 -22.94 14.72
C SER A 74 -19.05 -22.05 13.95
N GLU A 75 -18.75 -20.76 13.75
CA GLU A 75 -19.58 -19.87 12.92
C GLU A 75 -19.60 -20.32 11.45
N ILE A 76 -18.44 -20.73 10.92
CA ILE A 76 -18.36 -21.26 9.55
C ILE A 76 -19.20 -22.54 9.41
N GLN A 77 -19.15 -23.44 10.39
CA GLN A 77 -19.95 -24.65 10.33
C GLN A 77 -21.44 -24.40 10.51
N ASP A 78 -21.82 -23.50 11.42
CA ASP A 78 -23.21 -23.07 11.55
C ASP A 78 -23.76 -22.47 10.26
N PHE A 79 -22.94 -21.68 9.55
CA PHE A 79 -23.32 -21.15 8.25
C PHE A 79 -23.51 -22.24 7.20
N LYS A 80 -22.57 -23.20 7.11
CA LYS A 80 -22.66 -24.34 6.19
C LYS A 80 -23.90 -25.20 6.46
N ASN A 81 -24.18 -25.52 7.73
CA ASN A 81 -25.34 -26.30 8.13
C ASN A 81 -26.65 -25.59 7.74
N LYS A 82 -26.76 -24.28 7.99
CA LYS A 82 -27.93 -23.46 7.57
C LYS A 82 -28.12 -23.44 6.05
N MET A 83 -27.05 -23.45 5.28
CA MET A 83 -27.12 -23.51 3.81
C MET A 83 -27.61 -24.89 3.33
N ILE A 84 -27.12 -25.97 3.95
CA ILE A 84 -27.56 -27.34 3.66
C ILE A 84 -29.05 -27.51 3.99
N ASP A 85 -29.49 -27.06 5.17
CA ASP A 85 -30.91 -27.11 5.58
C ASP A 85 -31.82 -26.35 4.61
N LYS A 86 -31.36 -25.24 4.05
CA LYS A 86 -32.13 -24.47 3.05
C LYS A 86 -32.13 -25.09 1.65
N LEU A 87 -31.19 -25.99 1.35
CA LEU A 87 -31.05 -26.65 0.05
C LEU A 87 -31.66 -28.05 0.02
N ASN A 88 -31.93 -28.64 1.19
CA ASN A 88 -32.75 -29.84 1.30
C ASN A 88 -34.22 -29.47 1.00
N PHE A 89 -34.74 -30.00 -0.12
CA PHE A 89 -36.15 -29.91 -0.53
C PHE A 89 -37.07 -30.71 0.40
#